data_AF-A0A2I0KXQ2-F1
#
_entry.id   AF-A0A2I0KXQ2-F1
#
_cell.length_a   1.000
_cell.length_b   1.000
_cell.length_c   1.000
_cell.angle_alpha   90.00
_cell.angle_beta   90.00
_cell.angle_gamma   90.00
#
_symmetry.space_group_name_H-M   'P 1'
#
loop_
_entity.id
_entity.type
_entity.pdbx_description
1 polymer ?
#
loop_
_entity_poly.entity_id
_entity_poly.type
_entity_poly.pdbx_seq_one_letter_code
_entity_poly.pdbx_strand_id
1 'polypeptide(L)'
;MTYEEIKKNMPEEYGARKKDKLRYRYPRGESYLDVIQRLEPVIIELERQRAPVVVISHQAVLRALYAYFADRPLKEIPHIEMPLHTIIEIQMGVTGVQEKRYKLMD
;
A
#
# COMPACT_ATOMS: atom_id res chain seq x y z
N MET A 1 7.26 -18.11 2.25
CA MET A 1 7.30 -18.70 0.91
C MET A 1 7.71 -17.64 -0.08
N THR A 2 8.59 -17.97 -1.01
CA THR A 2 8.92 -17.12 -2.16
C THR A 2 7.78 -17.14 -3.18
N TYR A 3 7.75 -16.17 -4.10
CA TYR A 3 6.75 -16.17 -5.18
C TYR A 3 6.86 -17.40 -6.10
N GLU A 4 8.07 -17.89 -6.35
CA GLU A 4 8.30 -19.10 -7.14
C GLU A 4 7.77 -20.36 -6.44
N GLU A 5 7.95 -20.46 -5.12
CA GLU A 5 7.36 -21.55 -4.33
C GLU A 5 5.84 -21.53 -4.37
N ILE A 6 5.21 -20.35 -4.26
CA ILE A 6 3.75 -20.21 -4.33
C ILE A 6 3.26 -20.62 -5.72
N LYS A 7 3.93 -20.17 -6.79
CA LYS A 7 3.58 -20.52 -8.16
C LYS A 7 3.68 -22.03 -8.42
N LYS A 8 4.70 -22.70 -7.85
CA LYS A 8 4.91 -24.14 -7.99
C LYS A 8 3.94 -24.97 -7.15
N ASN A 9 3.78 -24.61 -5.88
CA ASN A 9 3.06 -25.44 -4.90
C ASN A 9 1.56 -25.10 -4.81
N MET A 10 1.16 -23.89 -5.21
CA MET A 10 -0.21 -23.36 -5.10
C MET A 10 -0.58 -22.57 -6.38
N PRO A 11 -0.57 -23.21 -7.56
CA PRO A 11 -0.74 -22.54 -8.85
C PRO A 11 -2.09 -21.85 -9.01
N GLU A 12 -3.17 -22.44 -8.45
CA GLU A 12 -4.51 -21.86 -8.48
C GLU A 12 -4.57 -20.53 -7.72
N GLU A 13 -3.99 -20.51 -6.52
CA GLU A 13 -3.89 -19.32 -5.67
C GLU A 13 -3.05 -18.22 -6.32
N TYR A 14 -1.92 -18.60 -6.93
CA TYR A 14 -1.09 -17.69 -7.71
C TYR A 14 -1.87 -17.06 -8.87
N GLY A 15 -2.64 -17.88 -9.61
CA GLY A 15 -3.49 -17.45 -10.72
C GLY A 15 -4.62 -16.52 -10.27
N ALA A 16 -5.34 -16.91 -9.21
CA ALA A 16 -6.44 -16.12 -8.63
C ALA A 16 -5.95 -14.74 -8.17
N ARG A 17 -4.82 -14.69 -7.47
CA ARG A 17 -4.19 -13.42 -7.06
C ARG A 17 -3.76 -12.57 -8.25
N LYS A 18 -3.22 -13.18 -9.30
CA LYS A 18 -2.80 -12.45 -10.50
C LYS A 18 -4.00 -11.84 -11.23
N LYS A 19 -5.16 -12.53 -11.21
CA LYS A 19 -6.40 -12.09 -11.85
C LYS A 19 -7.04 -10.88 -11.17
N ASP A 20 -7.15 -10.88 -9.84
CA ASP A 20 -7.66 -9.73 -9.08
C ASP A 20 -6.87 -9.56 -7.78
N LYS A 21 -5.74 -8.86 -7.86
CA LYS A 21 -4.85 -8.64 -6.71
C LYS A 21 -5.48 -7.77 -5.62
N LEU A 22 -6.48 -6.95 -5.97
CA LEU A 22 -7.17 -6.08 -5.01
C LEU A 22 -8.09 -6.90 -4.10
N ARG A 23 -8.92 -7.76 -4.69
CA ARG A 23 -9.94 -8.53 -3.96
C ARG A 23 -9.49 -9.90 -3.50
N TYR A 24 -8.46 -10.48 -4.12
CA TYR A 24 -7.98 -11.79 -3.73
C TYR A 24 -7.53 -11.79 -2.27
N ARG A 25 -8.12 -12.71 -1.49
CA ARG A 25 -7.81 -12.94 -0.08
C ARG A 25 -7.07 -14.26 0.02
N TYR A 26 -5.87 -14.23 0.62
CA TYR A 26 -5.14 -15.47 0.89
C TYR A 26 -5.95 -16.40 1.81
N PRO A 27 -5.82 -17.73 1.70
CA PRO A 27 -6.45 -18.65 2.63
C PRO A 27 -6.09 -18.33 4.09
N ARG A 28 -7.08 -17.96 4.90
CA ARG A 28 -6.91 -17.46 6.30
C ARG A 28 -6.03 -16.21 6.42
N GLY A 29 -5.94 -15.41 5.35
CA GLY A 29 -5.21 -14.15 5.32
C GLY A 29 -6.10 -12.99 4.90
N GLU A 30 -5.47 -11.93 4.40
CA GLU A 30 -6.11 -10.67 4.01
C GLU A 30 -6.00 -10.41 2.51
N SER A 31 -6.97 -9.66 1.98
CA SER A 31 -6.92 -8.96 0.69
C SER A 31 -6.46 -7.51 0.88
N TYR A 32 -6.22 -6.78 -0.21
CA TYR A 32 -5.97 -5.34 -0.09
C TYR A 32 -7.19 -4.57 0.44
N LEU A 33 -8.42 -5.04 0.16
CA LEU A 33 -9.63 -4.43 0.71
C LEU A 33 -9.71 -4.59 2.24
N ASP A 34 -9.31 -5.75 2.76
CA ASP A 34 -9.25 -5.97 4.22
C ASP A 34 -8.21 -5.04 4.87
N VAL A 35 -7.05 -4.89 4.22
CA VAL A 35 -6.00 -3.96 4.67
C VAL A 35 -6.50 -2.51 4.67
N ILE A 36 -7.23 -2.08 3.64
CA ILE A 36 -7.80 -0.73 3.58
C ILE A 36 -8.79 -0.52 4.72
N GLN A 37 -9.69 -1.48 4.95
CA GLN A 37 -10.70 -1.40 5.99
C GLN A 37 -10.06 -1.29 7.39
N ARG A 38 -9.03 -2.09 7.70
CA ARG A 38 -8.36 -1.99 9.01
C ARG A 38 -7.53 -0.73 9.22
N LEU A 39 -7.20 -0.01 8.14
CA LEU A 39 -6.41 1.23 8.21
C LEU A 39 -7.29 2.47 8.41
N GLU A 40 -8.61 2.35 8.33
CA GLU A 40 -9.54 3.48 8.53
C GLU A 40 -9.29 4.23 9.86
N PRO A 41 -9.12 3.58 11.03
CA PRO A 41 -8.82 4.31 12.27
C PRO A 41 -7.46 5.02 12.24
N VAL A 42 -6.47 4.44 11.54
CA VAL A 42 -5.13 5.03 11.42
C VAL A 42 -5.18 6.28 10.55
N ILE A 43 -5.94 6.25 9.46
CA ILE A 43 -6.13 7.39 8.56
C ILE A 43 -6.78 8.55 9.32
N ILE A 44 -7.84 8.28 10.09
CA ILE A 44 -8.52 9.30 10.92
C ILE A 44 -7.53 9.95 11.88
N GLU A 45 -6.69 9.17 12.57
CA GLU A 45 -5.70 9.72 13.50
C GLU A 45 -4.60 10.52 12.80
N LEU A 46 -4.21 10.14 11.58
CA LEU A 46 -3.24 10.88 10.77
C LEU A 46 -3.80 12.23 10.29
N GLU A 47 -5.05 12.28 9.84
CA GLU A 47 -5.70 13.54 9.42
C GLU A 47 -5.87 14.54 10.57
N ARG A 48 -5.97 14.04 11.80
CA ARG A 48 -6.08 14.89 13.01
C ARG A 48 -4.76 15.55 13.39
N GLN A 49 -3.62 15.08 12.87
CA GLN A 49 -2.31 15.65 13.21
C GLN A 49 -2.07 16.97 12.49
N ARG A 50 -1.62 17.98 13.24
CA ARG A 50 -1.24 19.30 12.69
C ARG A 50 0.25 19.44 12.38
N ALA A 51 1.06 18.52 12.91
CA ALA A 51 2.49 18.46 12.66
C ALA A 51 2.81 17.35 11.65
N PRO A 52 3.95 17.43 10.93
CA PRO A 52 4.40 16.34 10.06
C PRO A 52 4.52 15.02 10.83
N VAL A 53 4.02 13.93 10.22
CA VAL A 53 4.05 12.58 10.79
C VAL A 53 4.90 11.68 9.91
N VAL A 54 5.74 10.85 10.52
CA VAL A 54 6.49 9.79 9.83
C VAL A 54 5.85 8.45 10.13
N VAL A 55 5.44 7.73 9.08
CA VAL A 55 4.88 6.38 9.20
C VAL A 55 5.89 5.36 8.66
N ILE A 56 6.33 4.44 9.53
CA ILE A 56 7.20 3.33 9.17
C ILE A 56 6.37 2.05 9.17
N SER A 57 6.25 1.39 8.02
CA SER A 57 5.41 0.20 7.87
C SER A 57 5.88 -0.70 6.73
N HIS A 58 5.01 -1.59 6.27
CA HIS A 58 5.27 -2.57 5.22
C HIS A 58 4.62 -2.19 3.89
N GLN A 59 5.14 -2.76 2.79
CA GLN A 59 4.77 -2.41 1.41
C GLN A 59 3.25 -2.36 1.15
N ALA A 60 2.47 -3.36 1.57
CA ALA A 60 1.01 -3.37 1.34
C ALA A 60 0.27 -2.26 2.11
N VAL A 61 0.71 -1.97 3.33
CA VAL A 61 0.14 -0.92 4.18
C VAL A 61 0.49 0.46 3.63
N LEU A 62 1.76 0.68 3.28
CA LEU A 62 2.23 1.94 2.70
C LEU A 62 1.51 2.25 1.39
N ARG A 63 1.23 1.25 0.55
CA ARG A 63 0.41 1.43 -0.66
C ARG A 63 -0.99 1.94 -0.36
N ALA A 64 -1.66 1.35 0.63
CA ALA A 64 -3.02 1.74 1.01
C ALA A 64 -3.04 3.17 1.59
N LEU A 65 -2.11 3.49 2.48
CA LEU A 65 -1.99 4.85 3.04
C LEU A 65 -1.62 5.88 1.97
N TYR A 66 -0.63 5.59 1.14
CA TYR A 66 -0.24 6.47 0.03
C TYR A 66 -1.42 6.69 -0.92
N ALA A 67 -2.15 5.63 -1.29
CA ALA A 67 -3.27 5.76 -2.20
C ALA A 67 -4.38 6.66 -1.67
N TYR A 68 -4.64 6.59 -0.36
CA TYR A 68 -5.61 7.48 0.30
C TYR A 68 -5.15 8.95 0.20
N PHE A 69 -3.96 9.27 0.67
CA PHE A 69 -3.47 10.65 0.70
C PHE A 69 -3.13 11.23 -0.68
N ALA A 70 -2.83 10.37 -1.66
CA ALA A 70 -2.51 10.76 -3.04
C ALA A 70 -3.70 10.63 -4.01
N ASP A 71 -4.92 10.41 -3.49
CA ASP A 71 -6.17 10.26 -4.25
C ASP A 71 -6.05 9.29 -5.44
N ARG A 72 -5.51 8.09 -5.17
CA ARG A 72 -5.29 7.06 -6.20
C ARG A 72 -6.48 6.10 -6.31
N PRO A 73 -6.87 5.68 -7.52
CA PRO A 73 -7.93 4.69 -7.71
C PRO A 73 -7.64 3.36 -6.99
N LEU A 74 -8.69 2.74 -6.43
CA LEU A 74 -8.60 1.44 -5.72
C LEU A 74 -7.87 0.34 -6.51
N LYS A 75 -8.07 0.29 -7.83
CA LYS A 75 -7.46 -0.72 -8.70
C LYS A 75 -5.93 -0.58 -8.80
N GLU A 76 -5.39 0.61 -8.56
CA GLU A 76 -3.95 0.88 -8.65
C GLU A 76 -3.21 0.51 -7.37
N ILE A 77 -3.88 0.54 -6.21
CA ILE A 77 -3.29 0.33 -4.87
C ILE A 77 -2.34 -0.87 -4.82
N PRO A 78 -2.72 -2.08 -5.29
CA PRO A 78 -1.85 -3.25 -5.18
C PRO A 78 -0.58 -3.18 -6.04
N HIS A 79 -0.47 -2.17 -6.91
CA HIS A 79 0.56 -2.01 -7.92
C HIS A 79 1.44 -0.78 -7.69
N ILE A 80 1.06 0.13 -6.78
CA ILE A 80 1.85 1.33 -6.46
C ILE A 80 3.28 0.93 -6.03
N GLU A 81 4.26 1.63 -6.59
CA GLU A 81 5.67 1.36 -6.34
C GLU A 81 6.13 1.99 -5.03
N MET A 82 6.52 1.13 -4.09
CA MET A 82 7.03 1.49 -2.77
C MET A 82 8.44 0.87 -2.63
N PRO A 83 9.49 1.53 -3.15
CA PRO A 83 10.84 1.02 -3.12
C PRO A 83 11.39 0.99 -1.68
N LEU A 84 12.30 0.06 -1.41
CA LEU A 84 13.02 0.01 -0.14
C LEU A 84 13.98 1.20 0.00
N HIS A 85 14.34 1.52 1.24
CA HIS A 85 15.29 2.59 1.58
C HIS A 85 14.99 3.95 0.95
N THR A 86 13.70 4.25 0.77
CA THR A 86 13.23 5.49 0.15
C THR A 86 12.16 6.11 1.05
N ILE A 87 12.35 7.37 1.41
CA ILE A 87 11.32 8.17 2.08
C ILE A 87 10.44 8.79 1.00
N ILE A 88 9.13 8.64 1.12
CA ILE A 88 8.15 9.27 0.25
C ILE A 88 7.44 10.32 1.09
N GLU A 89 7.69 11.58 0.79
CA GLU A 89 7.00 12.71 1.41
C GLU A 89 5.78 13.06 0.57
N ILE A 90 4.63 13.18 1.24
CA ILE A 90 3.36 13.59 0.65
C ILE A 90 2.96 14.92 1.31
N GLN A 91 2.78 15.95 0.50
CA GLN A 91 2.23 17.23 0.94
C GLN A 91 0.89 17.46 0.26
N MET A 92 -0.18 17.42 1.05
CA MET A 92 -1.52 17.75 0.59
C MET A 92 -1.68 19.27 0.52
N GLY A 93 -2.14 19.79 -0.61
CA GLY A 93 -2.34 21.23 -0.81
C GLY A 93 -3.56 21.54 -1.66
N VAL A 94 -3.88 22.84 -1.76
CA VAL A 94 -5.04 23.35 -2.51
C VAL A 94 -4.95 22.99 -4.01
N THR A 95 -3.74 22.87 -4.53
CA THR A 95 -3.47 22.52 -5.94
C THR A 95 -3.34 21.01 -6.17
N GLY A 96 -3.68 20.20 -5.17
CA GLY A 96 -3.51 18.74 -5.19
C GLY A 96 -2.32 18.27 -4.35
N VAL A 97 -1.87 17.05 -4.65
CA VAL A 97 -0.88 16.34 -3.85
C VAL A 97 0.50 16.51 -4.47
N GLN A 98 1.45 17.04 -3.69
CA GLN A 98 2.86 17.08 -4.06
C GLN A 98 3.59 15.88 -3.44
N GLU A 99 4.39 15.21 -4.25
CA GLU A 99 5.18 14.04 -3.84
C GLU A 99 6.66 14.31 -4.05
N LYS A 100 7.47 13.97 -3.04
CA LYS A 100 8.93 13.94 -3.15
C LYS A 100 9.46 12.59 -2.67
N ARG A 101 10.47 12.08 -3.36
CA ARG A 101 11.14 10.81 -3.01
C ARG A 101 12.59 11.05 -2.66
N TYR A 102 13.02 10.56 -1.51
CA TYR A 102 14.38 10.68 -1.00
C TYR A 102 14.96 9.28 -0.85
N LYS A 103 15.89 8.92 -1.75
CA LYS A 103 16.62 7.65 -1.67
C LYS A 103 17.71 7.79 -0.62
N LEU A 104 17.76 6.89 0.36
CA LEU A 104 18.70 6.94 1.48
C LEU A 104 20.01 6.19 1.22
N MET A 105 20.01 5.28 0.25
CA MET A 105 21.16 4.44 -0.10
C MET A 105 21.23 4.29 -1.61
N ASP A 106 22.42 4.32 -2.18
CA ASP A 106 22.65 4.08 -3.62
C ASP A 106 22.54 2.60 -4.00
#